data_AF-A0A7J8WKB6-F1
#
_entry.id   AF-A0A7J8WKB6-F1
#
_cell.length_a   1.000
_cell.length_b   1.000
_cell.length_c   1.000
_cell.angle_alpha   90.00
_cell.angle_beta   90.00
_cell.angle_gamma   90.00
#
_symmetry.space_group_name_H-M   'P 1'
#
loop_
_entity.id
_entity.type
_entity.pdbx_description
1 polymer ?
#
loop_
_entity_poly.entity_id
_entity_poly.type
_entity_poly.pdbx_seq_one_letter_code
_entity_poly.pdbx_strand_id
1 'polypeptide(L)'
;MDLNAIKRLTDADALTLHIFENPKFFDRAIGINVPRARYLPLRTTADLFLYPCDIYTLVGYVFNRKSKANSLDPVVEFGSEFFKPTDFLSRFKTMPSIIELDSLKVTGDVRFGSRVVLKGKVSIAAKPGEKLQIPDKKVIED
;
A
#
# COMPACT_ATOMS: atom_id res chain seq x y z
N MET A 1 -8.31 12.52 32.22
CA MET A 1 -8.51 12.45 30.75
C MET A 1 -7.69 13.56 30.13
N ASP A 2 -6.75 13.25 29.24
CA ASP A 2 -5.84 14.23 28.66
C ASP A 2 -6.48 14.88 27.43
N LEU A 3 -6.95 16.12 27.59
CA LEU A 3 -7.64 16.88 26.54
C LEU A 3 -6.76 17.08 25.29
N ASN A 4 -5.43 17.06 25.44
CA ASN A 4 -4.51 17.19 24.31
C ASN A 4 -4.47 15.95 23.43
N ALA A 5 -4.71 14.76 24.01
CA ALA A 5 -4.81 13.53 23.25
C ALA A 5 -6.08 13.49 22.40
N ILE A 6 -7.19 14.01 22.93
CA ILE A 6 -8.47 14.12 22.23
C ILE A 6 -8.37 15.11 21.08
N LYS A 7 -7.75 16.28 21.32
CA LYS A 7 -7.55 17.30 20.29
C LYS A 7 -6.67 16.79 19.13
N ARG A 8 -5.60 16.05 19.45
CA ARG A 8 -4.76 15.35 18.45
C ARG A 8 -5.51 14.28 17.66
N LEU A 9 -6.51 13.65 18.27
CA LEU A 9 -7.35 12.64 17.62
C LEU A 9 -8.36 13.27 16.66
N THR A 10 -8.81 14.50 16.93
CA THR A 10 -9.69 15.29 16.05
C THR A 10 -8.93 16.03 14.94
N ASP A 11 -7.67 16.41 15.17
CA ASP A 11 -6.83 17.13 14.18
C ASP A 11 -6.16 16.18 13.15
N ALA A 12 -6.11 14.88 13.43
CA ALA A 12 -5.69 13.90 12.44
C ALA A 12 -6.87 13.59 11.51
N ASP A 13 -6.76 13.98 10.23
CA ASP A 13 -7.70 13.75 9.10
C ASP A 13 -8.11 12.26 8.85
N ALA A 14 -7.85 11.36 9.79
CA ALA A 14 -8.16 9.94 9.73
C ALA A 14 -9.57 9.58 10.22
N LEU A 15 -10.34 10.53 10.80
CA LEU A 15 -11.68 10.26 11.33
C LEU A 15 -12.86 10.76 10.47
N THR A 16 -12.64 11.19 9.23
CA THR A 16 -13.72 11.33 8.24
C THR A 16 -14.18 9.97 7.69
N LEU A 17 -14.25 8.97 8.56
CA LEU A 17 -15.09 7.80 8.36
C LEU A 17 -16.44 8.15 9.00
N HIS A 18 -17.44 8.46 8.17
CA HIS A 18 -18.83 8.74 8.54
C HIS A 18 -19.51 7.67 9.41
N ILE A 19 -18.80 6.60 9.79
CA ILE A 19 -19.26 5.55 10.71
C ILE A 19 -19.35 6.06 12.16
N PHE A 20 -18.59 7.10 12.53
CA PHE A 20 -18.56 7.65 13.90
C PHE A 20 -19.11 9.08 14.01
N GLU A 21 -20.15 9.43 13.25
CA GLU A 21 -20.70 10.79 13.32
C GLU A 21 -21.30 11.15 14.70
N ASN A 22 -21.57 10.18 15.59
CA ASN A 22 -22.10 10.48 16.92
C ASN A 22 -21.62 9.48 17.99
N PRO A 23 -20.49 9.73 18.69
CA PRO A 23 -20.13 8.98 19.91
C PRO A 23 -21.14 9.16 21.06
N LYS A 24 -22.16 10.03 20.88
CA LYS A 24 -23.25 10.29 21.83
C LYS A 24 -24.24 9.12 22.01
N PHE A 25 -24.19 8.09 21.16
CA PHE A 25 -25.07 6.91 21.28
C PHE A 25 -24.55 5.85 22.27
N PHE A 26 -23.32 6.00 22.78
CA PHE A 26 -22.74 5.06 23.73
C PHE A 26 -22.26 5.80 24.97
N ASP A 27 -22.83 5.46 26.13
CA ASP A 27 -22.51 6.08 27.42
C ASP A 27 -21.04 5.94 27.84
N ARG A 28 -20.29 5.03 27.21
CA ARG A 28 -18.88 4.71 27.53
C ARG A 28 -18.02 4.47 26.29
N ALA A 29 -18.03 5.38 25.32
CA ALA A 29 -17.09 5.33 24.20
C ALA A 29 -15.63 5.59 24.65
N ILE A 30 -14.70 4.72 24.27
CA ILE A 30 -13.26 4.87 24.56
C ILE A 30 -12.48 4.78 23.25
N GLY A 31 -11.67 5.80 22.95
CA GLY A 31 -10.68 5.77 21.89
C GLY A 31 -9.36 5.19 22.39
N ILE A 32 -8.75 4.29 21.62
CA ILE A 32 -7.43 3.72 21.93
C ILE A 32 -6.47 4.12 20.82
N ASN A 33 -5.35 4.75 21.18
CA ASN A 33 -4.29 5.01 20.21
C ASN A 33 -3.53 3.71 19.92
N VAL A 34 -3.38 3.39 18.64
CA VAL A 34 -2.71 2.17 18.19
C VAL A 34 -1.51 2.53 17.30
N PRO A 35 -0.40 1.77 17.37
CA PRO A 35 0.70 1.94 16.41
C PRO A 35 0.21 1.72 14.98
N ARG A 36 0.81 2.44 14.02
CA ARG A 36 0.49 2.32 12.58
C ARG A 36 0.53 0.88 12.08
N ALA A 37 1.39 0.04 12.63
CA ALA A 37 1.51 -1.39 12.30
C ALA A 37 0.23 -2.21 12.53
N ARG A 38 -0.77 -1.68 13.26
CA ARG A 38 -2.10 -2.30 13.45
C ARG A 38 -3.16 -1.83 12.44
N TYR A 39 -2.80 -0.94 11.52
CA TYR A 39 -3.71 -0.38 10.54
C TYR A 39 -3.06 -0.32 9.16
N LEU A 40 -3.44 -1.27 8.30
CA LEU A 40 -3.12 -1.26 6.87
C LEU A 40 -4.43 -1.04 6.10
N PRO A 41 -4.73 0.20 5.68
CA PRO A 41 -5.96 0.47 4.95
C PRO A 41 -5.93 -0.23 3.59
N LEU A 42 -7.00 -0.92 3.21
CA LEU A 42 -7.16 -1.54 1.90
C LEU A 42 -8.27 -0.83 1.13
N ARG A 43 -7.97 0.37 0.62
CA ARG A 43 -8.95 1.17 -0.15
C ARG A 43 -8.73 1.08 -1.65
N THR A 44 -7.48 0.88 -2.06
CA THR A 44 -7.04 0.95 -3.46
C THR A 44 -6.27 -0.31 -3.86
N THR A 45 -6.10 -0.53 -5.16
CA THR A 45 -5.22 -1.61 -5.66
C THR A 45 -3.75 -1.36 -5.35
N ALA A 46 -3.36 -0.10 -5.13
CA ALA A 46 -2.05 0.25 -4.58
C ALA A 46 -1.86 -0.31 -3.16
N ASP A 47 -2.87 -0.19 -2.30
CA ASP A 47 -2.83 -0.79 -0.96
C ASP A 47 -2.81 -2.32 -1.03
N LEU A 48 -3.64 -2.90 -1.92
CA LEU A 48 -3.70 -4.34 -2.14
C LEU A 48 -2.36 -4.91 -2.64
N PHE A 49 -1.59 -4.14 -3.39
CA PHE A 49 -0.30 -4.55 -3.92
C PHE A 49 0.75 -4.75 -2.83
N LEU A 50 0.74 -3.94 -1.77
CA LEU A 50 1.73 -4.05 -0.70
C LEU A 50 1.60 -5.35 0.10
N TYR A 51 0.36 -5.80 0.32
CA TYR A 51 0.05 -6.93 1.20
C TYR A 51 0.69 -8.27 0.78
N PRO A 52 0.57 -8.74 -0.48
CA PRO A 52 1.16 -9.99 -0.93
C PRO A 52 2.65 -9.88 -1.29
N CYS A 53 3.23 -8.68 -1.24
CA CYS A 53 4.65 -8.48 -1.49
C CYS A 53 5.50 -8.82 -0.25
N ASP A 54 6.82 -8.88 -0.42
CA ASP A 54 7.76 -9.29 0.60
C ASP A 54 8.07 -8.24 1.68
N ILE A 55 7.36 -7.11 1.70
CA ILE A 55 7.63 -5.95 2.56
C ILE A 55 7.25 -6.14 4.03
N TYR A 56 6.24 -6.97 4.33
CA TYR A 56 5.78 -7.21 5.70
C TYR A 56 6.09 -8.63 6.18
N THR A 57 6.23 -8.78 7.50
CA THR A 57 6.21 -10.04 8.24
C THR A 57 5.09 -9.97 9.27
N LEU A 58 4.33 -11.05 9.39
CA LEU A 58 3.30 -11.16 10.42
C LEU A 58 3.94 -11.67 11.71
N VAL A 59 3.85 -10.88 12.78
CA VAL A 59 4.26 -11.27 14.14
C VAL A 59 3.03 -11.23 15.04
N GLY A 60 2.45 -12.39 15.33
CA GLY A 60 1.14 -12.49 15.97
C GLY A 60 0.06 -11.89 15.06
N TYR A 61 -0.49 -10.73 15.44
CA TYR A 61 -1.51 -10.00 14.68
C TYR A 61 -1.02 -8.65 14.14
N VAL A 62 0.31 -8.41 14.18
CA VAL A 62 0.91 -7.14 13.79
C VAL A 62 1.73 -7.33 12.52
N PHE A 63 1.49 -6.48 11.52
CA PHE A 63 2.30 -6.41 10.32
C PHE A 63 3.53 -5.55 10.58
N ASN A 64 4.70 -6.18 10.60
CA ASN A 64 5.98 -5.51 10.78
C ASN A 64 6.72 -5.42 9.45
N ARG A 65 7.20 -4.23 9.09
CA ARG A 65 8.02 -4.06 7.90
C ARG A 65 9.36 -4.79 8.07
N LYS A 66 9.82 -5.51 7.04
CA LYS A 66 11.11 -6.23 7.05
C LYS A 66 12.32 -5.31 6.95
N SER A 67 12.23 -4.25 6.15
CA SER A 67 13.34 -3.32 5.93
C SER A 67 13.43 -2.28 7.05
N LYS A 68 14.64 -2.07 7.57
CA LYS A 68 14.98 -1.02 8.54
C LYS A 68 15.43 0.30 7.89
N ALA A 69 15.72 0.29 6.58
CA ALA A 69 16.30 1.45 5.89
C ALA A 69 15.30 2.61 5.76
N ASN A 70 14.04 2.28 5.50
CA ASN A 70 12.95 3.24 5.42
C ASN A 70 11.88 2.89 6.48
N SER A 71 11.35 3.91 7.17
CA SER A 71 10.25 3.72 8.12
C SER A 71 8.86 3.77 7.48
N LEU A 72 8.77 4.26 6.24
CA LEU A 72 7.51 4.51 5.51
C LEU A 72 7.31 3.55 4.34
N ASP A 73 6.08 3.06 4.17
CA ASP A 73 5.68 2.23 3.04
C ASP A 73 5.97 2.95 1.71
N PRO A 74 6.33 2.23 0.63
CA PRO A 74 6.58 2.85 -0.65
C PRO A 74 5.31 3.50 -1.19
N VAL A 75 5.47 4.62 -1.88
CA VAL A 75 4.34 5.28 -2.57
C VAL A 75 4.05 4.52 -3.85
N VAL A 76 2.83 4.01 -4.01
CA VAL A 76 2.43 3.22 -5.18
C VAL A 76 1.29 3.92 -5.92
N GLU A 77 1.53 4.21 -7.20
CA GLU A 77 0.57 4.80 -8.12
C GLU A 77 0.33 3.86 -9.31
N PHE A 78 -0.91 3.42 -9.48
CA PHE A 78 -1.32 2.66 -10.65
C PHE A 78 -2.25 3.47 -11.55
N GLY A 79 -2.09 3.30 -12.86
CA GLY A 79 -3.02 3.77 -13.88
C GLY A 79 -4.38 3.06 -13.82
N SER A 80 -5.31 3.54 -14.64
CA SER A 80 -6.69 3.01 -14.72
C SER A 80 -6.75 1.54 -15.10
N GLU A 81 -5.70 1.02 -15.75
CA GLU A 81 -5.55 -0.38 -16.16
C GLU A 81 -5.48 -1.37 -14.99
N PHE A 82 -5.22 -0.89 -13.78
CA PHE A 82 -5.14 -1.67 -12.54
C PHE A 82 -6.27 -1.34 -11.56
N PHE A 83 -7.29 -0.59 -11.99
CA PHE A 83 -8.38 -0.19 -11.08
C PHE A 83 -9.19 -1.40 -10.58
N LYS A 84 -9.46 -2.38 -11.45
CA LYS A 84 -10.18 -3.59 -11.07
C LYS A 84 -9.22 -4.61 -10.45
N PRO A 85 -9.57 -5.24 -9.30
CA PRO A 85 -8.72 -6.26 -8.68
C PRO A 85 -8.39 -7.45 -9.58
N THR A 86 -9.33 -7.87 -10.43
CA THR A 86 -9.14 -8.96 -11.40
C THR A 86 -8.08 -8.59 -12.45
N ASP A 87 -8.14 -7.37 -12.97
CA ASP A 87 -7.19 -6.87 -13.97
C ASP A 87 -5.82 -6.70 -13.34
N PHE A 88 -5.77 -6.11 -12.14
CA PHE A 88 -4.56 -5.99 -11.33
C PHE A 88 -3.87 -7.36 -11.16
N LEU A 89 -4.56 -8.36 -10.62
CA LEU A 89 -3.97 -9.68 -10.38
C LEU A 89 -3.51 -10.36 -11.69
N SER A 90 -4.28 -10.24 -12.77
CA SER A 90 -3.93 -10.84 -14.07
C SER A 90 -2.65 -10.27 -14.69
N ARG A 91 -2.23 -9.07 -14.27
CA ARG A 91 -1.04 -8.39 -14.79
C ARG A 91 0.26 -8.85 -14.12
N PHE A 92 0.19 -9.56 -13.01
CA PHE A 92 1.36 -10.09 -12.31
C PHE A 92 1.35 -11.61 -12.36
N LYS A 93 2.35 -12.23 -13.02
CA LYS A 93 2.53 -13.69 -12.91
C LYS A 93 2.84 -14.12 -11.48
N THR A 94 3.67 -13.34 -10.80
CA THR A 94 3.93 -13.43 -9.34
C THR A 94 4.13 -12.02 -8.82
N MET A 95 3.80 -11.77 -7.55
CA MET A 95 4.08 -10.47 -6.94
C MET A 95 5.59 -10.19 -6.92
N PRO A 96 6.01 -8.95 -7.23
CA PRO A 96 7.41 -8.58 -7.24
C PRO A 96 7.98 -8.46 -5.82
N SER A 97 9.29 -8.52 -5.70
CA SER A 97 10.00 -8.07 -4.49
C SER A 97 10.10 -6.55 -4.50
N ILE A 98 9.74 -5.92 -3.38
CA ILE A 98 9.70 -4.45 -3.21
C ILE A 98 10.36 -4.00 -1.90
N ILE A 99 11.17 -4.86 -1.28
CA ILE A 99 11.78 -4.58 0.03
C ILE A 99 12.68 -3.34 0.04
N GLU A 100 13.25 -2.97 -1.11
CA GLU A 100 14.10 -1.79 -1.35
C GLU A 100 13.41 -0.71 -2.19
N LEU A 101 12.08 -0.77 -2.33
CA LEU A 101 11.31 0.20 -3.11
C LEU A 101 11.00 1.46 -2.28
N ASP A 102 11.17 2.62 -2.90
CA ASP A 102 10.76 3.94 -2.37
C ASP A 102 9.44 4.40 -3.00
N SER A 103 9.33 4.29 -4.33
CA SER A 103 8.09 4.62 -5.05
C SER A 103 7.94 3.81 -6.33
N LEU A 104 6.70 3.47 -6.67
CA LEU A 104 6.34 2.80 -7.92
C LEU A 104 5.23 3.58 -8.63
N LYS A 105 5.45 3.89 -9.90
CA LYS A 105 4.42 4.40 -10.81
C LYS A 105 4.29 3.50 -12.02
N VAL A 106 3.08 3.02 -12.30
CA VAL A 106 2.82 2.18 -13.49
C VAL A 106 1.64 2.70 -14.27
N THR A 107 1.83 2.99 -15.56
CA THR A 107 0.77 3.49 -16.45
C THR A 107 0.73 2.69 -17.77
N GLY A 108 -0.48 2.45 -18.29
CA GLY A 108 -0.69 1.72 -19.55
C GLY A 108 -0.74 0.19 -19.41
N ASP A 109 -0.76 -0.52 -20.55
CA ASP A 109 -0.85 -2.00 -20.57
C ASP A 109 0.49 -2.67 -20.24
N VAL A 110 0.83 -2.65 -18.94
CA VAL A 110 2.03 -3.28 -18.38
C VAL A 110 1.69 -4.64 -17.77
N ARG A 111 2.54 -5.64 -18.02
CA ARG A 111 2.49 -6.96 -17.39
C ARG A 111 3.84 -7.35 -16.82
N PHE A 112 3.83 -7.95 -15.63
CA PHE A 112 5.01 -8.37 -14.88
C PHE A 112 5.21 -9.88 -14.97
N GLY A 113 6.43 -10.25 -15.35
CA GLY A 113 6.92 -11.63 -15.29
C GLY A 113 7.09 -12.15 -13.87
N SER A 114 7.60 -13.37 -13.75
CA SER A 114 7.83 -14.00 -12.45
C SER A 114 9.13 -13.52 -11.80
N ARG A 115 9.13 -13.36 -10.47
CA ARG A 115 10.33 -12.98 -9.67
C ARG A 115 10.96 -11.62 -10.06
N VAL A 116 10.16 -10.64 -10.45
CA VAL A 116 10.63 -9.27 -10.69
C VAL A 116 11.05 -8.62 -9.36
N VAL A 117 12.10 -7.80 -9.39
CA VAL A 117 12.58 -7.03 -8.23
C VAL A 117 12.56 -5.54 -8.59
N LEU A 118 11.96 -4.73 -7.72
CA LEU A 118 11.83 -3.28 -7.87
C LEU A 118 12.56 -2.57 -6.73
N LYS A 119 13.43 -1.61 -7.05
CA LYS A 119 14.27 -0.90 -6.08
C LYS A 119 14.29 0.61 -6.37
N GLY A 120 14.42 1.42 -5.32
CA GLY A 120 14.49 2.88 -5.45
C GLY A 120 13.19 3.47 -6.00
N LYS A 121 13.29 4.37 -6.97
CA LYS A 121 12.14 5.07 -7.57
C LYS A 121 11.85 4.57 -8.97
N VAL A 122 10.88 3.66 -9.09
CA VAL A 122 10.56 3.02 -10.37
C VAL A 122 9.34 3.67 -11.04
N SER A 123 9.49 4.09 -12.30
CA SER A 123 8.39 4.53 -13.15
C SER A 123 8.35 3.72 -14.44
N ILE A 124 7.23 3.07 -14.72
CA ILE A 124 7.03 2.19 -15.87
C ILE A 124 5.81 2.67 -16.65
N ALA A 125 5.99 3.02 -17.91
CA ALA A 125 4.92 3.50 -18.78
C ALA A 125 4.90 2.73 -20.09
N ALA A 126 3.75 2.12 -20.43
CA ALA A 126 3.48 1.61 -21.76
C ALA A 126 2.86 2.72 -22.63
N LYS A 127 3.31 2.86 -23.87
CA LYS A 127 2.71 3.83 -24.81
C LYS A 127 1.28 3.41 -25.18
N PRO A 128 0.41 4.35 -25.58
CA PRO A 128 -0.93 4.04 -26.04
C PRO A 128 -0.91 2.99 -27.17
N GLY A 129 -1.68 1.91 -27.00
CA GLY A 129 -1.75 0.81 -27.97
C GLY A 129 -0.62 -0.21 -27.90
N GLU A 130 0.42 0.04 -27.11
CA GLU A 130 1.52 -0.90 -26.90
C GLU A 130 1.33 -1.73 -25.62
N LYS A 131 1.80 -2.97 -25.65
CA LYS A 131 1.84 -3.85 -24.48
C LYS A 131 3.28 -3.96 -24.01
N LEU A 132 3.54 -3.57 -22.77
CA LEU A 132 4.86 -3.70 -22.16
C LEU A 132 4.90 -4.94 -21.28
N GLN A 133 5.79 -5.87 -21.59
CA GLN A 133 6.01 -7.06 -20.79
C GLN A 133 7.37 -6.99 -20.11
N ILE A 134 7.35 -6.92 -18.77
CA ILE A 134 8.55 -7.02 -17.96
C ILE A 134 8.96 -8.50 -17.88
N PRO A 135 10.18 -8.87 -18.30
CA PRO A 135 10.59 -10.27 -18.34
C PRO A 135 10.77 -10.86 -16.93
N ASP A 136 10.75 -12.19 -16.87
CA ASP A 136 10.96 -12.92 -15.62
C ASP A 136 12.35 -12.61 -15.04
N LYS A 137 12.45 -12.53 -13.71
CA LYS A 137 13.68 -12.23 -12.94
C LYS A 137 14.31 -10.86 -13.23
N LYS A 138 13.59 -9.95 -13.90
CA LYS A 138 14.10 -8.62 -14.17
C LYS A 138 14.24 -7.83 -12.87
N VAL A 139 15.40 -7.21 -12.69
CA VAL A 139 15.63 -6.17 -11.68
C VAL A 139 15.44 -4.81 -12.37
N ILE A 140 14.65 -3.95 -11.74
CA ILE A 140 14.44 -2.56 -12.15
C ILE A 140 14.81 -1.69 -10.95
N GLU A 141 15.81 -0.85 -11.13
CA GLU A 141 16.37 0.02 -10.11
C GLU A 141 16.68 1.40 -10.71
N ASP A 142 16.57 2.43 -9.87
CA ASP A 142 16.99 3.82 -10.09
C ASP A 142 18.06 4.18 -9.05
#